data_AF-A0A7C7TUF1-F1
#
_entry.id   AF-A0A7C7TUF1-F1
#
_cell.length_a   1.000
_cell.length_b   1.000
_cell.length_c   1.000
_cell.angle_alpha   90.00
_cell.angle_beta   90.00
_cell.angle_gamma   90.00
#
_symmetry.space_group_name_H-M   'P 1'
#
loop_
_entity.id
_entity.type
_entity.pdbx_description
1 polymer ?
#
loop_
_entity_poly.entity_id
_entity_poly.type
_entity_poly.pdbx_seq_one_letter_code
_entity_poly.pdbx_strand_id
1 'polypeptide(L)'
;MKNKGRMLMMAATTITIGHLIVGVAPNVYVAGFGAFFIGLAGALFGTSVGTLIQASADESMRGRVSSVFQITVQLYAAGLVMGGFFTAWIDPGPTLLMFGVLIGTMAIVIFAESPELRNAS
;
A
#
# COMPACT_ATOMS: atom_id res chain seq x y z
N MET A 1 -3.95 -19.96 4.58
CA MET A 1 -2.79 -19.07 4.88
C MET A 1 -1.86 -18.92 3.69
N LYS A 2 -1.61 -19.98 2.90
CA LYS A 2 -1.03 -19.86 1.54
C LYS A 2 -1.79 -18.82 0.71
N ASN A 3 -1.06 -17.98 -0.02
CA ASN A 3 -1.50 -16.89 -0.91
C ASN A 3 -1.81 -15.52 -0.29
N LYS A 4 -1.95 -15.35 1.04
CA LYS A 4 -2.25 -14.00 1.58
C LYS A 4 -1.06 -13.03 1.44
N GLY A 5 0.18 -13.50 1.59
CA GLY A 5 1.37 -12.70 1.29
C GLY A 5 1.42 -12.24 -0.17
N ARG A 6 0.98 -13.11 -1.10
CA ARG A 6 0.83 -12.78 -2.53
C ARG A 6 -0.26 -11.74 -2.76
N MET A 7 -1.38 -11.80 -2.04
CA MET A 7 -2.43 -10.77 -2.11
C MET A 7 -1.92 -9.39 -1.68
N LEU A 8 -1.06 -9.33 -0.65
CA LEU A 8 -0.49 -8.08 -0.18
C LEU A 8 0.51 -7.50 -1.19
N MET A 9 1.32 -8.36 -1.83
CA MET A 9 2.18 -7.96 -2.95
C MET A 9 1.40 -7.53 -4.19
N MET A 10 0.31 -8.22 -4.50
CA MET A 10 -0.61 -7.82 -5.56
C MET A 10 -1.24 -6.47 -5.25
N ALA A 11 -1.66 -6.22 -4.01
CA ALA A 11 -2.18 -4.93 -3.59
C ALA A 11 -1.14 -3.81 -3.78
N ALA A 12 0.09 -4.03 -3.32
CA ALA A 12 1.19 -3.08 -3.46
C ALA A 12 1.57 -2.79 -4.93
N THR A 13 1.56 -3.82 -5.78
CA THR A 13 1.83 -3.65 -7.21
C THR A 13 0.68 -2.89 -7.89
N THR A 14 -0.56 -3.26 -7.57
CA THR A 14 -1.78 -2.64 -8.12
C THR A 14 -1.86 -1.16 -7.75
N ILE A 15 -1.57 -0.80 -6.49
CA ILE A 15 -1.60 0.61 -6.07
C ILE A 15 -0.48 1.43 -6.71
N THR A 16 0.70 0.82 -6.91
CA THR A 16 1.84 1.46 -7.59
C THR A 16 1.46 1.79 -9.04
N ILE A 17 0.91 0.82 -9.77
CA ILE A 17 0.43 1.02 -11.15
C ILE A 17 -0.63 2.12 -11.19
N GLY A 18 -1.59 2.09 -10.25
CA GLY A 18 -2.62 3.13 -10.15
C GLY A 18 -2.03 4.52 -9.99
N HIS A 19 -1.10 4.73 -9.05
CA HIS A 19 -0.45 6.02 -8.83
C HIS A 19 0.37 6.49 -10.04
N LEU A 20 1.07 5.57 -10.72
CA LEU A 20 1.82 5.91 -11.93
C LEU A 20 0.91 6.36 -13.06
N ILE A 21 -0.21 5.66 -13.29
CA ILE A 21 -1.20 6.02 -14.32
C ILE A 21 -1.81 7.39 -14.02
N VAL A 22 -2.23 7.65 -12.78
CA VAL A 22 -2.80 8.96 -12.41
C VAL A 22 -1.73 10.07 -12.53
N GLY A 23 -0.48 9.79 -12.15
CA GLY A 23 0.60 10.77 -12.19
C GLY A 23 0.96 11.27 -13.59
N VAL A 24 0.78 10.43 -14.62
CA VAL A 24 1.01 10.81 -16.04
C VAL A 24 -0.29 11.06 -16.83
N ALA A 25 -1.45 11.06 -16.17
CA ALA A 25 -2.73 11.09 -16.86
C ALA A 25 -2.94 12.42 -17.62
N PRO A 26 -3.16 12.39 -18.96
CA PRO A 26 -3.41 13.60 -19.75
C PRO A 26 -4.87 14.07 -19.67
N ASN A 27 -5.77 13.24 -19.15
CA ASN A 27 -7.20 13.54 -19.06
C ASN A 27 -7.88 12.75 -17.94
N VAL A 28 -9.13 13.13 -17.63
CA VAL A 28 -9.92 12.54 -16.54
C VAL A 28 -10.23 11.06 -16.74
N TYR A 29 -10.31 10.57 -17.98
CA TYR A 29 -10.60 9.15 -18.24
C TYR A 29 -9.41 8.26 -17.90
N VAL A 30 -8.19 8.69 -18.26
CA VAL A 30 -6.96 7.99 -17.87
C VAL A 30 -6.74 8.06 -16.36
N ALA A 31 -7.00 9.23 -15.75
CA ALA A 31 -6.95 9.37 -14.30
C ALA A 31 -7.99 8.47 -13.59
N GLY A 32 -9.22 8.39 -14.12
CA GLY A 32 -10.26 7.51 -13.61
C GLY A 32 -9.89 6.03 -13.71
N PHE A 33 -9.25 5.63 -14.80
CA PHE A 33 -8.71 4.27 -14.96
C PHE A 33 -7.60 3.98 -13.93
N GLY A 34 -6.70 4.93 -13.67
CA GLY A 34 -5.71 4.81 -12.60
C GLY A 34 -6.35 4.74 -11.20
N ALA A 35 -7.36 5.55 -10.93
CA ALA A 35 -8.11 5.56 -9.68
C ALA A 35 -8.83 4.22 -9.42
N PHE A 36 -9.32 3.55 -10.46
CA PHE A 36 -9.87 2.20 -10.36
C PHE A 36 -8.84 1.20 -9.77
N PHE A 37 -7.58 1.25 -10.23
CA PHE A 37 -6.52 0.39 -9.66
C PHE A 37 -6.20 0.75 -8.21
N ILE A 38 -6.18 2.04 -7.86
CA ILE A 38 -6.00 2.48 -6.47
C ILE A 38 -7.10 1.91 -5.58
N GLY A 39 -8.37 2.01 -6.02
CA GLY A 39 -9.51 1.44 -5.29
C GLY A 39 -9.44 -0.08 -5.15
N LEU A 40 -9.11 -0.78 -6.23
CA LEU A 40 -8.92 -2.24 -6.22
C LEU A 40 -7.82 -2.67 -5.24
N ALA A 41 -6.70 -1.95 -5.24
CA ALA A 41 -5.61 -2.21 -4.32
C ALA A 41 -6.00 -1.99 -2.85
N GLY A 42 -6.78 -0.94 -2.58
CA GLY A 42 -7.34 -0.70 -1.24
C GLY A 42 -8.19 -1.86 -0.74
N ALA A 43 -9.03 -2.44 -1.61
CA ALA A 43 -9.84 -3.61 -1.28
C ALA A 43 -8.99 -4.86 -1.01
N LEU A 44 -7.97 -5.12 -1.84
CA LEU A 44 -7.03 -6.23 -1.64
C LEU A 44 -6.24 -6.09 -0.35
N PHE A 45 -5.77 -4.88 -0.03
CA PHE A 45 -5.05 -4.59 1.21
C PHE A 45 -5.95 -4.76 2.44
N GLY A 46 -7.11 -4.09 2.44
CA GLY A 46 -8.04 -4.09 3.59
C GLY A 46 -8.54 -5.48 3.99
N THR A 47 -8.71 -6.38 3.02
CA THR A 47 -9.18 -7.76 3.27
C THR A 47 -8.08 -8.74 3.67
N SER A 48 -6.80 -8.43 3.40
CA SER A 48 -5.68 -9.36 3.61
C SER A 48 -4.80 -9.01 4.80
N VAL A 49 -4.51 -7.72 5.02
CA VAL A 49 -3.49 -7.28 5.98
C VAL A 49 -3.83 -7.64 7.43
N GLY A 50 -5.08 -7.41 7.85
CA GLY A 50 -5.49 -7.68 9.24
C GLY A 50 -5.42 -9.17 9.59
N THR A 51 -5.80 -10.05 8.66
CA THR A 51 -5.67 -11.50 8.84
C THR A 51 -4.21 -11.94 8.89
N LEU A 52 -3.35 -11.38 8.02
CA LEU A 52 -1.92 -11.71 8.00
C LEU A 52 -1.27 -11.37 9.33
N ILE A 53 -1.49 -10.16 9.83
CA ILE A 53 -0.90 -9.71 11.09
C ILE A 53 -1.35 -10.59 12.26
N GLN A 54 -2.64 -10.92 12.33
CA GLN A 54 -3.15 -11.79 13.39
C GLN A 54 -2.65 -13.24 13.30
N ALA A 55 -2.43 -13.74 12.08
CA ALA A 55 -1.93 -15.09 11.84
C ALA A 55 -0.41 -15.23 12.04
N SER A 56 0.33 -14.12 11.91
CA SER A 56 1.80 -14.10 12.05
C SER A 56 2.25 -13.90 13.50
N ALA A 57 1.36 -13.44 14.38
CA ALA A 57 1.66 -13.17 15.77
C ALA A 57 1.28 -14.36 16.67
N ASP A 58 2.15 -14.68 17.63
CA ASP A 58 1.86 -15.62 18.72
C ASP A 58 0.60 -15.20 19.49
N GLU A 59 -0.16 -16.18 19.98
CA GLU A 59 -1.45 -15.93 20.65
C GLU A 59 -1.33 -14.96 21.84
N SER A 60 -0.24 -15.05 22.60
CA SER A 60 0.03 -14.17 23.74
C SER A 60 0.30 -12.71 23.34
N MET A 61 0.73 -12.47 22.10
CA MET A 61 1.13 -11.16 21.59
C MET A 61 0.16 -10.58 20.55
N ARG A 62 -0.79 -11.38 20.05
CA ARG A 62 -1.72 -11.00 18.97
C ARG A 62 -2.46 -9.68 19.22
N GLY A 63 -2.88 -9.43 20.47
CA GLY A 63 -3.53 -8.17 20.86
C GLY A 63 -2.59 -6.95 20.80
N ARG A 64 -1.34 -7.12 21.24
CA ARG A 64 -0.31 -6.06 21.19
C ARG A 64 0.07 -5.74 19.75
N VAL A 65 0.32 -6.75 18.94
CA VAL A 65 0.68 -6.59 17.52
C VAL A 65 -0.46 -5.91 16.75
N SER A 66 -1.70 -6.32 16.97
CA SER A 66 -2.87 -5.68 16.35
C SER A 66 -3.02 -4.21 16.76
N SER A 67 -2.71 -3.88 18.02
CA SER A 67 -2.75 -2.49 18.51
C SER A 67 -1.69 -1.62 17.86
N VAL A 68 -0.45 -2.12 17.74
CA VAL A 68 0.65 -1.42 17.05
C VAL A 68 0.30 -1.20 15.57
N PHE A 69 -0.29 -2.19 14.92
CA PHE A 69 -0.78 -2.04 13.55
C PHE A 69 -1.84 -0.93 13.44
N GLN A 70 -2.82 -0.90 14.35
CA GLN A 70 -3.84 0.16 14.34
C GLN A 70 -3.24 1.56 14.54
N ILE A 71 -2.26 1.71 15.44
CA ILE A 71 -1.51 2.98 15.60
C ILE A 71 -0.83 3.36 14.28
N THR A 72 -0.23 2.39 13.58
CA THR A 72 0.41 2.62 12.28
C THR A 72 -0.61 3.06 11.22
N VAL A 73 -1.80 2.48 11.21
CA VAL A 73 -2.89 2.89 10.30
C VAL A 73 -3.30 4.35 10.54
N GLN A 74 -3.26 4.85 11.79
CA GLN A 74 -3.55 6.26 12.06
C GLN A 74 -2.54 7.23 11.44
N LEU A 75 -1.32 6.76 11.13
CA LEU A 75 -0.33 7.57 10.39
C LEU A 75 -0.74 7.82 8.94
N TYR A 76 -1.80 7.17 8.44
CA TYR A 76 -2.37 7.47 7.13
C TYR A 76 -2.71 8.97 6.98
N ALA A 77 -3.22 9.61 8.03
CA ALA A 77 -3.50 11.04 8.02
C ALA A 77 -2.23 11.89 7.82
N ALA A 78 -1.10 11.48 8.40
CA ALA A 78 0.18 12.13 8.18
C ALA A 78 0.65 11.98 6.72
N GLY A 79 0.42 10.82 6.12
CA GLY A 79 0.67 10.58 4.69
C GLY A 79 -0.15 11.52 3.80
N LEU A 80 -1.42 11.78 4.12
CA LEU A 80 -2.25 12.73 3.38
C LEU A 80 -1.72 14.18 3.50
N VAL A 81 -1.31 14.59 4.70
CA VAL A 81 -0.72 15.92 4.91
C VAL A 81 0.57 16.08 4.10
N MET A 82 1.45 15.07 4.13
CA MET A 82 2.66 15.04 3.29
C MET A 82 2.30 15.10 1.81
N GLY A 83 1.31 14.34 1.36
CA GLY A 83 0.82 14.35 -0.02
C GLY A 83 0.36 15.73 -0.46
N GLY A 84 -0.42 16.42 0.38
CA GLY A 84 -0.86 17.80 0.14
C GLY A 84 0.31 18.79 0.10
N PHE A 85 1.26 18.67 1.01
CA PHE A 85 2.47 19.49 1.05
C PHE A 85 3.30 19.36 -0.23
N PHE A 86 3.60 18.13 -0.66
CA PHE A 86 4.35 17.90 -1.90
C PHE A 86 3.58 18.34 -3.14
N THR A 87 2.26 18.11 -3.16
CA THR A 87 1.40 18.56 -4.26
C THR A 87 1.45 20.08 -4.43
N ALA A 88 1.51 20.83 -3.32
CA ALA A 88 1.64 22.28 -3.35
C ALA A 88 3.02 22.75 -3.82
N TRP A 89 4.06 21.92 -3.74
CA TRP A 89 5.45 22.30 -4.02
C TRP A 89 5.97 21.85 -5.40
N ILE A 90 5.59 20.65 -5.83
CA ILE A 90 6.08 20.01 -7.08
C ILE A 90 4.95 19.55 -8.00
N ASP A 91 3.75 20.10 -7.82
CA ASP A 91 2.52 19.76 -8.55
C ASP A 91 1.94 18.34 -8.26
N PRO A 92 0.66 18.10 -8.59
CA PRO A 92 0.00 16.82 -8.30
C PRO A 92 0.59 15.62 -9.06
N GLY A 93 0.92 15.79 -10.34
CA GLY A 93 1.42 14.70 -11.19
C GLY A 93 2.74 14.11 -10.66
N PRO A 94 3.81 14.91 -10.54
CA PRO A 94 5.09 14.45 -9.98
C PRO A 94 4.98 13.92 -8.55
N THR A 95 4.11 14.51 -7.73
CA THR A 95 3.84 14.01 -6.37
C THR A 95 3.31 12.58 -6.40
N LEU A 96 2.29 12.30 -7.22
CA LEU A 96 1.71 10.96 -7.34
C LEU A 96 2.72 9.95 -7.88
N LEU A 97 3.58 10.34 -8.82
CA LEU A 97 4.67 9.49 -9.32
C LEU A 97 5.67 9.16 -8.20
N MET A 98 6.10 10.16 -7.43
CA MET A 98 7.01 9.98 -6.31
C MET A 98 6.45 9.00 -5.27
N PHE A 99 5.18 9.17 -4.87
CA PHE A 99 4.54 8.24 -3.93
C PHE A 99 4.36 6.83 -4.53
N GLY A 100 3.99 6.73 -5.81
CA GLY A 100 3.90 5.45 -6.50
C GLY A 100 5.23 4.69 -6.48
N VAL A 101 6.33 5.36 -6.84
CA VAL A 101 7.68 4.77 -6.81
C VAL A 101 8.10 4.41 -5.39
N LEU A 102 7.82 5.26 -4.40
CA LEU A 102 8.13 4.99 -3.00
C LEU A 102 7.42 3.73 -2.49
N ILE A 103 6.11 3.61 -2.76
CA ILE A 103 5.31 2.43 -2.38
C ILE A 103 5.84 1.18 -3.06
N GLY A 104 6.10 1.24 -4.38
CA GLY A 104 6.64 0.11 -5.13
C GLY A 104 7.99 -0.35 -4.61
N THR A 105 8.90 0.59 -4.32
CA THR A 105 10.24 0.31 -3.80
C THR A 105 10.16 -0.32 -2.40
N MET A 106 9.34 0.24 -1.52
CA MET A 106 9.13 -0.32 -0.17
C MET A 106 8.52 -1.71 -0.22
N ALA A 107 7.57 -1.96 -1.12
CA ALA A 107 7.00 -3.29 -1.30
C ALA A 107 8.05 -4.32 -1.75
N ILE A 108 8.94 -3.94 -2.67
CA ILE A 108 10.05 -4.80 -3.13
C ILE A 108 11.00 -5.10 -1.97
N VAL A 109 11.41 -4.09 -1.20
CA VAL A 109 12.31 -4.26 -0.05
C VAL A 109 11.68 -5.17 1.00
N ILE A 110 10.43 -4.91 1.38
CA ILE A 110 9.71 -5.73 2.37
C ILE A 110 9.60 -7.19 1.89
N PHE A 111 9.29 -7.41 0.61
CA PHE A 111 9.21 -8.76 0.06
C PHE A 111 10.57 -9.47 0.03
N ALA A 112 11.66 -8.75 -0.26
CA ALA A 112 13.01 -9.31 -0.27
C ALA A 112 13.46 -9.72 1.15
N GLU A 113 13.19 -8.85 2.13
CA GLU A 113 13.66 -8.97 3.53
C GLU A 113 12.75 -9.80 4.44
N SER A 114 11.54 -10.17 4.00
CA SER A 114 10.58 -10.94 4.83
C SER A 114 10.43 -12.38 4.32
N PRO A 115 11.19 -13.35 4.85
CA PRO A 115 11.04 -14.77 4.52
C PRO A 115 9.63 -15.29 4.80
N GLU A 116 8.93 -14.75 5.80
CA GLU A 116 7.57 -15.16 6.14
C GLU A 116 6.57 -14.81 5.02
N LEU A 117 6.74 -13.66 4.37
CA LEU A 117 5.91 -13.25 3.23
C LEU A 117 6.21 -14.08 1.98
N ARG A 118 7.47 -14.51 1.82
CA ARG A 118 7.91 -15.40 0.73
C ARG A 118 7.47 -16.85 0.94
N ASN A 119 7.49 -17.34 2.17
CA ASN A 119 7.15 -18.73 2.51
C ASN A 119 5.65 -18.94 2.79
N ALA A 120 4.90 -17.86 3.02
CA ALA A 120 3.43 -17.87 3.02
C ALA A 120 2.82 -17.91 1.59
N SER A 121 3.65 -18.08 0.55
CA SER A 121 3.24 -18.25 -0.84
C SER A 121 2.79 -19.67 -1.16
#